data_AF-A0A128F6M2-F1
#
_entry.id   AF-A0A128F6M2-F1
#
_cell.length_a   1.000
_cell.length_b   1.000
_cell.length_c   1.000
_cell.angle_alpha   90.00
_cell.angle_beta   90.00
_cell.angle_gamma   90.00
#
_symmetry.space_group_name_H-M   'P 1'
#
loop_
_entity.id
_entity.type
_entity.pdbx_description
1 polymer ?
#
loop_
_entity_poly.entity_id
_entity_poly.type
_entity_poly.pdbx_seq_one_letter_code
_entity_poly.pdbx_strand_id
1 'polypeptide(L)'
;MILLPLGILFWPDTPPSSAAWIAAAILGIAATGFAYILFFRLISRVGPTNTIAVTFLIPLFAVMWGGIFLGEIITPRMLAGGLTIFAGTALTTGIVSFGRREKRA
;
A
#
# COMPACT_ATOMS: atom_id res chain seq x y z
N MET A 1 -18.90 -4.22 -8.14
CA MET A 1 -20.21 -4.46 -8.79
C MET A 1 -21.24 -5.08 -7.84
N ILE A 2 -20.86 -6.01 -6.97
CA ILE A 2 -21.76 -6.60 -5.96
C ILE A 2 -22.36 -5.53 -5.01
N LEU A 3 -21.62 -4.47 -4.69
CA LEU A 3 -22.10 -3.39 -3.81
C LEU A 3 -23.04 -2.37 -4.50
N LEU A 4 -23.14 -2.39 -5.82
CA LEU A 4 -23.90 -1.39 -6.58
C LEU A 4 -25.42 -1.44 -6.30
N PRO A 5 -26.10 -2.62 -6.27
CA PRO A 5 -27.50 -2.68 -5.89
C PRO A 5 -27.76 -2.24 -4.45
N LEU A 6 -26.85 -2.55 -3.51
CA LEU A 6 -26.94 -2.08 -2.12
C LEU A 6 -26.75 -0.56 -2.03
N GLY A 7 -25.82 0.00 -2.81
CA GLY A 7 -25.60 1.45 -2.85
C GLY A 7 -26.80 2.23 -3.38
N ILE A 8 -27.57 1.65 -4.31
CA ILE A 8 -28.83 2.25 -4.79
C ILE A 8 -29.93 2.11 -3.73
N LEU A 9 -30.03 0.94 -3.07
CA LEU A 9 -31.05 0.68 -2.06
C LEU A 9 -30.87 1.55 -0.80
N PHE A 10 -29.62 1.80 -0.41
CA PHE A 10 -29.24 2.62 0.73
C PHE A 10 -28.71 4.00 0.30
N TRP A 11 -29.26 4.57 -0.78
CA TRP A 11 -28.84 5.89 -1.24
C TRP A 11 -29.08 6.95 -0.17
N PRO A 12 -28.09 7.79 0.18
CA PRO A 12 -28.23 8.77 1.25
C PRO A 12 -29.17 9.92 0.84
N ASP A 13 -29.97 10.40 1.79
CA ASP A 13 -30.88 11.54 1.58
C ASP A 13 -30.14 12.81 1.12
N THR A 14 -28.92 13.00 1.60
CA THR A 14 -28.00 14.03 1.13
C THR A 14 -26.96 13.42 0.19
N PRO A 15 -27.00 13.71 -1.12
CA PRO A 15 -26.06 13.12 -2.06
C PRO A 15 -24.63 13.63 -1.83
N PRO A 16 -23.59 12.83 -2.15
CA PRO A 16 -22.21 13.27 -2.07
C PRO A 16 -21.96 14.52 -2.92
N SER A 17 -21.16 15.45 -2.41
CA SER A 17 -20.81 16.68 -3.11
C SER A 17 -20.01 16.40 -4.40
N SER A 18 -19.99 17.38 -5.32
CA SER A 18 -19.15 17.32 -6.53
C SER A 18 -17.67 17.12 -6.20
N ALA A 19 -17.17 17.74 -5.13
CA ALA A 19 -15.81 17.56 -4.64
C ALA A 19 -15.53 16.12 -4.21
N ALA A 20 -16.47 15.44 -3.55
CA ALA A 20 -16.32 14.04 -3.15
C ALA A 20 -16.24 13.12 -4.37
N TRP A 21 -17.06 13.37 -5.40
CA TRP A 21 -17.00 12.63 -6.67
C TRP A 21 -15.65 12.82 -7.39
N ILE A 22 -15.15 14.06 -7.44
CA ILE A 22 -13.83 14.36 -8.03
C ILE A 22 -12.72 13.64 -7.25
N ALA A 23 -12.75 13.69 -5.91
CA ALA A 23 -11.78 13.00 -5.08
C ALA A 23 -11.80 11.47 -5.32
N ALA A 24 -12.98 10.87 -5.43
CA ALA A 24 -13.13 9.45 -5.74
C ALA A 24 -12.60 9.10 -7.13
N ALA A 25 -12.85 9.94 -8.13
CA ALA A 25 -12.33 9.76 -9.48
C ALA A 25 -10.79 9.86 -9.51
N ILE A 26 -10.21 10.85 -8.83
CA ILE A 26 -8.75 11.00 -8.70
C ILE A 26 -8.15 9.78 -8.01
N LEU A 27 -8.76 9.30 -6.92
CA LEU A 27 -8.31 8.10 -6.21
C LEU A 27 -8.32 6.88 -7.15
N GLY A 28 -9.40 6.65 -7.89
CA GLY A 28 -9.49 5.53 -8.82
C GLY A 28 -8.49 5.62 -9.99
N ILE A 29 -8.36 6.79 -10.60
CA ILE A 29 -7.52 6.97 -11.80
C ILE A 29 -6.05 7.03 -11.42
N ALA A 30 -5.68 7.90 -10.48
CA ALA A 30 -4.28 8.15 -10.15
C ALA A 30 -3.71 7.08 -9.20
N ALA A 31 -4.40 6.80 -8.10
CA ALA A 31 -3.87 5.88 -7.09
C ALA A 31 -3.96 4.41 -7.52
N THR A 32 -4.94 4.04 -8.37
CA THR A 32 -5.10 2.66 -8.85
C THR A 32 -4.69 2.50 -10.31
N GLY A 33 -5.32 3.24 -11.23
CA GLY A 33 -5.08 3.08 -12.67
C GLY A 33 -3.63 3.35 -13.07
N PHE A 34 -3.14 4.56 -12.77
CA PHE A 34 -1.76 4.95 -13.09
C PHE A 34 -0.73 4.13 -12.30
N ALA A 35 -0.99 3.86 -11.02
CA ALA A 35 -0.12 3.00 -10.21
C ALA A 35 0.02 1.59 -10.80
N TYR A 36 -1.05 0.99 -11.34
CA TYR A 36 -0.96 -0.32 -11.99
C TYR A 36 -0.13 -0.31 -13.26
N ILE A 37 -0.23 0.74 -14.07
CA ILE A 37 0.64 0.88 -15.25
C ILE A 37 2.12 0.88 -14.81
N LEU A 38 2.44 1.63 -13.75
CA LEU A 38 3.79 1.67 -13.20
C LEU A 38 4.20 0.32 -12.60
N PHE A 39 3.30 -0.36 -11.91
CA PHE A 39 3.53 -1.67 -11.30
C PHE A 39 3.83 -2.74 -12.34
N PHE A 40 3.02 -2.84 -13.41
CA PHE A 40 3.28 -3.79 -14.50
C PHE A 40 4.56 -3.47 -15.27
N ARG A 41 4.87 -2.18 -15.45
CA ARG A 41 6.13 -1.74 -16.03
C ARG A 41 7.33 -2.06 -15.12
N LEU A 42 7.14 -2.08 -13.81
CA LEU A 42 8.18 -2.48 -12.87
C LEU A 42 8.40 -3.99 -12.93
N ILE A 43 7.33 -4.78 -12.96
CA ILE A 43 7.42 -6.24 -13.15
C ILE A 43 8.21 -6.59 -14.40
N SER A 44 7.96 -5.92 -15.52
CA SER A 44 8.67 -6.20 -16.77
C SER A 44 10.15 -5.79 -16.75
N ARG A 45 10.56 -4.89 -15.84
CA ARG A 45 11.95 -4.40 -15.74
C ARG A 45 12.79 -5.13 -14.69
N VAL A 46 12.24 -5.41 -13.51
CA VAL A 46 13.00 -5.98 -12.37
C VAL A 46 12.50 -7.36 -11.95
N GLY A 47 11.48 -7.88 -12.62
CA GLY A 47 10.86 -9.16 -12.31
C GLY A 47 9.83 -9.10 -11.17
N PRO A 48 8.93 -10.09 -11.08
CA PRO A 48 7.85 -10.11 -10.10
C PRO A 48 8.36 -10.21 -8.65
N THR A 49 9.43 -10.96 -8.41
CA THR A 49 10.01 -11.13 -7.05
C THR A 49 10.49 -9.81 -6.46
N ASN A 50 11.19 -8.98 -7.23
CA ASN A 50 11.65 -7.69 -6.73
C ASN A 50 10.54 -6.64 -6.67
N THR A 51 9.53 -6.74 -7.55
CA THR A 51 8.41 -5.79 -7.59
C THR A 51 7.54 -5.87 -6.33
N ILE A 52 7.45 -7.05 -5.71
CA ILE A 52 6.72 -7.20 -4.44
C ILE A 52 7.34 -6.37 -3.31
N ALA A 53 8.60 -5.95 -3.42
CA ALA A 53 9.23 -5.03 -2.46
C ALA A 53 8.45 -3.72 -2.29
N VAL A 54 7.77 -3.26 -3.34
CA VAL A 54 6.99 -2.01 -3.31
C VAL A 54 5.80 -2.09 -2.36
N THR A 55 5.16 -3.26 -2.23
CA THR A 55 4.01 -3.40 -1.32
C THR A 55 4.44 -3.31 0.14
N PHE A 56 5.71 -3.63 0.45
CA PHE A 56 6.23 -3.48 1.80
C PHE A 56 6.63 -2.05 2.17
N LEU A 57 6.66 -1.14 1.20
CA LEU A 57 6.80 0.29 1.47
C LEU A 57 5.48 0.94 1.91
N ILE A 58 4.34 0.25 1.76
CA ILE A 58 3.01 0.79 2.11
C ILE A 58 2.96 1.35 3.54
N PRO A 59 3.45 0.67 4.60
CA PRO A 59 3.40 1.20 5.97
C PRO A 59 4.19 2.50 6.14
N LEU A 60 5.34 2.62 5.49
CA LEU A 60 6.16 3.84 5.54
C LEU A 60 5.43 5.01 4.89
N PHE A 61 4.88 4.78 3.69
CA PHE A 61 4.10 5.78 2.99
C PHE A 61 2.84 6.17 3.78
N ALA A 62 2.15 5.21 4.39
CA ALA A 62 0.97 5.49 5.20
C ALA A 62 1.28 6.46 6.36
N VAL A 63 2.34 6.21 7.14
CA VAL A 63 2.75 7.09 8.25
C VAL A 63 3.21 8.46 7.73
N MET A 64 3.95 8.49 6.62
CA MET A 64 4.45 9.73 6.04
C MET A 64 3.30 10.62 5.53
N TRP A 65 2.33 10.05 4.81
CA TRP A 65 1.16 10.79 4.35
C TRP A 65 0.25 11.21 5.52
N GLY A 66 0.07 10.35 6.53
CA GLY A 66 -0.68 10.68 7.75
C GLY A 66 -0.08 11.88 8.49
N GLY A 67 1.24 11.93 8.62
CA GLY A 67 1.93 13.10 9.20
C GLY A 67 1.82 14.36 8.35
N ILE A 68 2.06 14.27 7.04
CA ILE A 68 2.12 15.44 6.14
C ILE A 68 0.73 16.02 5.85
N PHE A 69 -0.25 15.18 5.50
CA PHE A 69 -1.53 15.64 4.98
C PHE A 69 -2.64 15.65 6.04
N LEU A 70 -2.59 14.72 7.01
CA LEU A 70 -3.58 14.64 8.09
C LEU A 70 -3.10 15.32 9.37
N GLY A 71 -1.81 15.68 9.46
CA GLY A 71 -1.23 16.31 10.65
C GLY A 71 -1.13 15.36 11.85
N GLU A 72 -1.08 14.04 11.62
CA GLU A 72 -0.99 13.06 12.69
C GLU A 72 0.35 13.15 13.41
N ILE A 73 0.33 13.06 14.75
CA ILE A 73 1.55 13.01 15.56
C ILE A 73 2.18 11.63 15.41
N ILE A 74 3.33 11.58 14.74
CA ILE A 74 4.09 10.35 14.56
C ILE A 74 4.71 9.95 15.91
N THR A 75 4.14 8.93 16.53
CA THR A 75 4.60 8.45 17.83
C THR A 75 5.72 7.41 17.70
N PRO A 76 6.56 7.24 18.73
CA PRO A 76 7.55 6.15 18.76
C PRO A 76 6.94 4.76 18.60
N ARG A 77 5.69 4.56 19.03
CA ARG A 77 4.97 3.29 18.88
C ARG A 77 4.62 3.00 17.42
N MET A 78 4.23 4.01 16.64
CA MET A 78 4.01 3.87 15.20
C MET A 78 5.30 3.47 14.49
N LEU A 79 6.42 4.09 14.86
CA LEU A 79 7.73 3.73 14.31
C LEU A 79 8.13 2.30 14.66
N ALA A 80 7.90 1.87 15.91
CA ALA A 80 8.15 0.48 16.33
C ALA A 80 7.28 -0.52 15.55
N GLY A 81 6.01 -0.19 15.31
CA GLY A 81 5.12 -0.97 14.45
C GLY A 81 5.62 -1.06 13.00
N GLY A 82 6.03 0.07 12.42
CA GLY A 82 6.61 0.11 11.08
C GLY A 82 7.89 -0.74 10.96
N LEU A 83 8.80 -0.63 11.93
CA LEU A 83 10.00 -1.46 12.04
C LEU A 83 9.67 -2.96 12.12
N THR A 84 8.64 -3.33 12.87
CA THR A 84 8.19 -4.72 13.00
C THR A 84 7.69 -5.27 11.66
N ILE A 85 6.94 -4.47 10.90
CA ILE A 85 6.47 -4.86 9.56
C ILE A 85 7.67 -5.04 8.62
N PHE A 86 8.60 -4.10 8.60
CA PHE A 86 9.81 -4.20 7.77
C PHE A 86 10.66 -5.42 8.11
N ALA A 87 10.83 -5.73 9.40
CA ALA A 87 11.56 -6.91 9.84
C ALA A 87 10.86 -8.20 9.38
N GLY A 88 9.54 -8.31 9.55
CA GLY A 88 8.76 -9.46 9.10
C GLY A 88 8.82 -9.65 7.58
N THR A 89 8.68 -8.57 6.82
CA THR A 89 8.87 -8.56 5.38
C THR A 89 10.25 -9.04 4.96
N ALA A 90 11.31 -8.53 5.58
CA ALA A 90 12.68 -8.84 5.18
C ALA A 90 13.00 -10.33 5.38
N LEU A 91 12.39 -10.95 6.39
CA LEU A 91 12.45 -12.40 6.63
C LEU A 91 11.70 -13.20 5.56
N THR A 92 10.49 -12.78 5.16
CA THR A 92 9.67 -13.54 4.20
C THR A 92 10.15 -13.40 2.76
N THR A 93 10.78 -12.29 2.42
CA THR A 93 11.32 -12.02 1.07
C THR A 93 12.70 -12.61 0.82
N GLY A 94 13.35 -13.18 1.85
CA GLY A 94 14.68 -13.78 1.72
C GLY A 94 15.81 -12.75 1.55
N ILE A 95 15.52 -11.45 1.72
CA ILE A 95 16.55 -10.39 1.75
C ILE A 95 17.51 -10.64 2.92
N VAL A 96 17.00 -11.17 4.04
CA VAL A 96 17.81 -11.65 5.15
C VAL A 96 18.26 -13.09 4.85
N SER A 97 19.39 -13.23 4.16
CA SER A 97 20.09 -14.52 4.08
C SER A 97 20.76 -14.78 5.44
N PHE A 98 20.07 -15.51 6.32
CA PHE A 98 20.75 -16.18 7.42
C PHE A 98 21.68 -17.21 6.78
N GLY A 99 22.97 -16.87 6.72
CA GLY A 99 23.99 -17.65 6.02
C GLY A 99 23.76 -19.14 6.23
N ARG A 100 23.36 -19.82 5.16
CA ARG A 100 23.25 -21.28 5.11
C ARG A 100 24.69 -21.77 5.33
N ARG A 101 25.05 -22.08 6.58
CA ARG A 101 26.15 -23.01 6.87
C ARG A 101 25.66 -24.36 6.36
N GLU A 102 25.80 -24.56 5.06
CA GLU A 102 25.72 -25.86 4.45
C GLU A 102 26.87 -26.67 5.04
N LYS A 103 26.54 -27.46 6.05
CA LYS A 103 27.42 -28.47 6.60
C LYS A 103 27.74 -29.42 5.44
N ARG A 104 28.96 -29.29 4.93
CA ARG A 104 29.71 -30.34 4.24
C ARG A 104 29.51 -31.66 4.99
N ALA A 105 28.96 -32.67 4.31
CA ALA A 105 29.08 -34.07 4.65
C ALA A 105 29.28 -34.84 3.34
#